data_AF-A0A292GNG3-F1
#
_entry.id   AF-A0A292GNG3-F1
#
_cell.length_a   1.000
_cell.length_b   1.000
_cell.length_c   1.000
_cell.angle_alpha   90.00
_cell.angle_beta   90.00
_cell.angle_gamma   90.00
#
_symmetry.space_group_name_H-M   'P 1'
#
loop_
_entity.id
_entity.type
_entity.pdbx_description
1 polymer ?
#
loop_
_entity_poly.entity_id
_entity_poly.type
_entity_poly.pdbx_seq_one_letter_code
_entity_poly.pdbx_strand_id
1 'polypeptide(L)' 'MTPMATFDPAFEMWLQTLRALGYDRLWITNNIEVLRKRYRDTKGAEMPRCPDPTPQPYDPYKGL' A
#
# COMPACT_ATOMS: atom_id res chain seq x y z
N MET A 1 14.33 -21.89 -12.71
CA MET A 1 13.64 -20.99 -13.65
C MET A 1 12.68 -20.14 -12.86
N THR A 2 13.04 -18.88 -12.60
CA THR A 2 12.21 -17.92 -11.87
C THR A 2 10.95 -17.66 -12.69
N PRO A 3 9.73 -17.79 -12.14
CA PRO A 3 8.53 -17.55 -12.92
C PRO A 3 8.57 -16.09 -13.39
N MET A 4 8.50 -15.88 -14.71
CA MET A 4 8.25 -14.57 -15.29
C MET A 4 7.05 -13.98 -14.57
N ALA A 5 7.24 -12.86 -13.90
CA ALA A 5 6.14 -12.10 -13.32
C ALA A 5 5.20 -11.77 -14.49
N THR A 6 4.07 -12.47 -14.56
CA THR A 6 2.99 -12.13 -15.48
C THR A 6 2.61 -10.70 -15.16
N PHE A 7 2.97 -9.81 -16.08
CA PHE A 7 2.61 -8.41 -16.01
C PHE A 7 1.08 -8.35 -16.07
N ASP A 8 0.44 -8.04 -14.94
CA ASP A 8 -1.00 -7.94 -14.82
C ASP A 8 -1.38 -6.45 -14.85
N PRO A 9 -1.83 -5.94 -16.02
CA PRO A 9 -2.10 -4.51 -16.17
C PRO A 9 -3.24 -4.04 -15.26
N ALA A 10 -4.18 -4.92 -14.90
CA ALA A 10 -5.27 -4.59 -14.00
C ALA A 10 -4.79 -4.43 -12.56
N PHE A 11 -3.88 -5.29 -12.11
CA PHE A 11 -3.21 -5.14 -10.83
C PHE A 11 -2.37 -3.86 -10.77
N GLU A 12 -1.63 -3.53 -11.84
CA GLU A 12 -0.87 -2.27 -11.89
C GLU A 12 -1.77 -1.03 -11.82
N MET A 13 -2.88 -1.00 -12.56
CA MET A 13 -3.86 0.08 -12.43
C MET A 13 -4.41 0.18 -11.00
N TRP A 14 -4.71 -0.95 -10.37
CA TRP A 14 -5.15 -0.98 -8.98
C TRP A 14 -4.08 -0.47 -8.01
N LEU A 15 -2.79 -0.74 -8.24
CA LEU A 15 -1.72 -0.16 -7.43
C LEU A 15 -1.62 1.37 -7.60
N GLN A 16 -1.93 1.91 -8.79
CA GLN A 16 -1.97 3.36 -8.99
C GLN A 16 -3.08 4.03 -8.18
N THR A 17 -4.22 3.37 -7.95
CA THR A 17 -5.29 3.92 -7.11
C THR A 17 -4.85 4.05 -5.65
N LEU A 18 -3.98 3.16 -5.17
CA LEU A 18 -3.41 3.26 -3.82
C LEU A 18 -2.59 4.54 -3.63
N ARG A 19 -1.87 5.00 -4.65
CA ARG A 19 -1.15 6.28 -4.58
C ARG A 19 -2.11 7.45 -4.42
N ALA A 20 -3.27 7.42 -5.10
CA ALA A 20 -4.31 8.43 -4.95
C ALA A 20 -4.97 8.40 -3.55
N LEU A 21 -4.98 7.23 -2.90
CA LEU A 21 -5.46 7.06 -1.52
C LEU A 21 -4.43 7.48 -0.45
N GLY A 22 -3.24 7.93 -0.85
CA GLY A 22 -2.19 8.42 0.07
C GLY A 22 -1.20 7.35 0.52
N TYR A 23 -1.19 6.17 -0.10
CA TYR A 23 -0.16 5.16 0.18
C TYR A 23 1.15 5.50 -0.52
N ASP A 24 2.24 5.50 0.26
CA ASP A 24 3.58 5.77 -0.27
C ASP A 24 4.09 4.64 -1.16
N ARG A 25 4.89 4.99 -2.18
CA ARG A 25 5.44 4.01 -3.14
C ARG A 25 6.31 2.96 -2.45
N LEU A 26 7.09 3.34 -1.43
CA LEU A 26 7.98 2.45 -0.70
C LEU A 26 7.16 1.47 0.15
N TRP A 27 6.08 1.95 0.78
CA TRP A 27 5.14 1.08 1.48
C TRP A 27 4.48 0.07 0.52
N ILE A 28 3.99 0.53 -0.64
CA ILE A 28 3.39 -0.33 -1.66
C ILE A 28 4.37 -1.42 -2.11
N THR A 29 5.63 -1.04 -2.34
CA THR A 29 6.68 -1.96 -2.78
C THR A 29 7.01 -3.00 -1.71
N ASN A 30 7.14 -2.56 -0.46
CA ASN A 30 7.40 -3.46 0.68
C ASN A 30 6.23 -4.42 0.96
N ASN A 31 5.01 -4.07 0.56
CA ASN A 31 3.81 -4.86 0.80
C ASN A 31 3.26 -5.53 -0.47
N ILE A 32 4.04 -5.60 -1.56
CA ILE A 32 3.54 -6.00 -2.89
C ILE A 32 2.92 -7.41 -2.90
N GLU A 33 3.47 -8.36 -2.15
CA GLU A 33 2.95 -9.72 -2.08
C GLU A 33 1.60 -9.80 -1.35
N VAL A 34 1.45 -9.03 -0.27
CA VAL A 34 0.20 -8.91 0.49
C VAL A 34 -0.87 -8.26 -0.37
N LEU A 35 -0.50 -7.19 -1.06
CA LEU A 35 -1.36 -6.47 -2.00
C LEU A 35 -1.81 -7.36 -3.16
N ARG A 36 -0.91 -8.18 -3.72
CA ARG A 36 -1.25 -9.15 -4.77
C ARG A 36 -2.21 -10.24 -4.27
N LYS A 37 -2.02 -10.74 -3.05
CA LYS A 37 -2.95 -11.70 -2.43
C LYS A 37 -4.33 -11.05 -2.24
N ARG A 38 -4.38 -9.88 -1.61
CA ARG A 38 -5.61 -9.12 -1.40
C ARG A 38 -6.34 -8.83 -2.71
N TYR A 39 -5.63 -8.40 -3.74
CA TYR A 39 -6.20 -8.12 -5.05
C TYR A 39 -6.90 -9.36 -5.63
N ARG A 40 -6.28 -10.54 -5.52
CA ARG A 40 -6.89 -11.82 -5.95
C ARG A 40 -8.11 -12.19 -5.12
N ASP A 41 -8.04 -12.09 -3.80
CA ASP A 41 -9.15 -12.44 -2.88
C ASP A 41 -10.36 -11.50 -3.05
N THR A 42 -10.10 -10.21 -3.22
CA THR A 42 -11.15 -9.17 -3.27
C THR A 42 -11.53 -8.74 -4.69
N LYS A 43 -10.90 -9.32 -5.71
CA LYS A 43 -11.04 -8.94 -7.13
C LYS A 43 -10.80 -7.45 -7.38
N GLY A 44 -9.82 -6.86 -6.69
CA GLY A 44 -9.47 -5.45 -6.83
C GLY A 44 -10.44 -4.49 -6.16
N ALA A 45 -11.08 -4.89 -5.06
CA ALA A 45 -11.87 -3.98 -4.24
C ALA A 45 -11.05 -2.77 -3.79
N GLU A 46 -11.72 -1.63 -3.62
CA GLU A 46 -11.09 -0.38 -3.21
C GLU A 46 -10.47 -0.52 -1.80
N MET A 47 -9.29 0.06 -1.61
CA MET A 47 -8.68 0.13 -0.29
C MET A 47 -9.22 1.35 0.47
N PRO A 48 -9.30 1.27 1.80
CA PRO A 48 -9.56 2.47 2.59
C PRO A 48 -8.47 3.50 2.32
N ARG A 49 -8.80 4.78 2.54
CA ARG A 49 -7.80 5.85 2.46
C ARG A 49 -6.69 5.59 3.50
N CYS A 50 -5.45 5.92 3.14
CA CYS A 50 -4.34 5.86 4.09
C CYS A 50 -4.68 6.74 5.30
N PRO A 51 -4.70 6.20 6.53
CA PRO A 51 -5.00 7.01 7.70
C PRO A 51 -3.95 8.10 7.84
N ASP A 52 -4.40 9.34 8.12
CA ASP A 52 -3.48 10.40 8.47
C ASP A 52 -2.62 9.96 9.67
N PRO A 53 -1.31 10.24 9.65
CA PRO A 53 -0.45 9.90 10.76
C PRO A 53 -1.03 10.55 12.01
N THR A 54 -1.38 9.71 13.00
CA THR A 54 -1.88 10.21 14.28
C THR A 54 -0.88 11.24 14.80
N PRO A 55 -1.29 12.48 15.07
CA PRO A 55 -0.39 13.46 15.63
C PRO A 55 0.20 12.87 16.90
N GLN A 56 1.53 12.77 16.96
CA GLN A 56 2.19 12.32 18.18
C GLN A 56 1.74 13.26 19.30
N PRO A 57 1.19 12.74 20.41
CA PRO A 57 0.91 13.59 21.56
C PRO A 57 2.21 14.30 21.95
N TYR A 58 2.11 15.61 22.19
CA TYR A 58 3.25 16.43 22.60
C TYR A 58 3.88 15.81 23.85
N ASP A 59 5.12 15.36 23.73
CA ASP A 59 5.92 14.84 24.83
C ASP A 59 6.87 15.96 25.30
N PRO A 60 6.60 16.60 26.45
CA PRO A 60 7.43 17.68 26.97
C PRO A 60 8.82 17.25 27.41
N TYR A 61 9.10 15.94 27.51
CA TYR A 61 10.38 15.38 27.93
C TYR A 61 11.20 14.83 26.77
N LYS A 62 10.73 14.93 25.52
CA LYS A 62 11.46 14.47 24.33
C LYS A 62 12.66 15.38 24.05
N GLY A 63 13.78 15.11 24.71
CA GLY A 63 15.04 15.86 24.57
C GLY A 63 15.66 16.35 25.89
N LEU A 64 15.09 15.99 27.04
CA LEU A 64 15.72 16.10 28.37
C LEU A 64 16.47 14.81 28.70
#